data_AF-A0A940I919-F1
#
_entry.id   AF-A0A940I919-F1
#
_cell.length_a   1.000
_cell.length_b   1.000
_cell.length_c   1.000
_cell.angle_alpha   90.00
_cell.angle_beta   90.00
_cell.angle_gamma   90.00
#
_symmetry.space_group_name_H-M   'P 1'
#
loop_
_entity.id
_entity.type
_entity.pdbx_description
1 polymer ?
#
loop_
_entity_poly.entity_id
_entity_poly.type
_entity_poly.pdbx_seq_one_letter_code
_entity_poly.pdbx_strand_id
1 'polypeptide(L)'
;MEWILLFGTDKWQHFIAYAIAAFGLSIFVCLIPPWQNGIKKIITVWFGLNIIGLLEEYRQLWLPIRTAEWMDAAANIVGTTAGISVPLLLCVIWRAFQDKPICSKKSMLTCLALLVFFIGPLFYGLVLWNEDIPITKVE
;
A
#
# COMPACT_ATOMS: atom_id res chain seq x y z
N MET A 1 13.12 -20.94 10.80
CA MET A 1 11.89 -21.68 10.42
C MET A 1 10.67 -21.17 11.20
N GLU A 2 10.83 -20.64 12.41
CA GLU A 2 9.75 -19.98 13.18
C GLU A 2 9.18 -18.70 12.55
N TRP A 3 9.99 -17.91 11.84
CA TRP A 3 9.52 -16.69 11.15
C TRP A 3 8.48 -16.93 10.04
N ILE A 4 8.49 -18.12 9.42
CA ILE A 4 7.51 -18.50 8.39
C ILE A 4 6.15 -18.80 9.03
N LEU A 5 6.13 -19.27 10.29
CA LEU A 5 4.89 -19.49 11.04
C LEU A 5 4.28 -18.18 11.57
N LEU A 6 5.12 -17.22 11.98
CA LEU A 6 4.69 -15.92 12.51
C LEU A 6 4.19 -14.95 11.44
N PHE A 7 4.70 -15.04 10.22
CA PHE A 7 4.27 -14.18 9.10
C PHE A 7 3.23 -14.81 8.17
N GLY A 8 2.95 -16.11 8.28
CA GLY A 8 1.93 -16.79 7.48
C GLY A 8 2.18 -16.74 5.95
N THR A 9 1.72 -17.74 5.21
CA THR A 9 1.73 -17.65 3.73
C THR A 9 0.79 -16.56 3.22
N ASP A 10 -0.24 -16.22 4.00
CA ASP A 10 -1.26 -15.23 3.65
C ASP A 10 -0.66 -13.82 3.48
N LYS A 11 0.19 -13.37 4.40
CA LYS A 11 0.78 -12.01 4.34
C LYS A 11 1.72 -11.82 3.16
N TRP A 12 2.43 -12.88 2.78
CA TRP A 12 3.23 -12.87 1.56
C TRP A 12 2.35 -12.77 0.31
N GLN A 13 1.18 -13.39 0.29
CA GLN A 13 0.23 -13.24 -0.82
C GLN A 13 -0.28 -11.80 -0.91
N HIS A 14 -0.67 -11.20 0.21
CA HIS A 14 -1.06 -9.79 0.30
C HIS A 14 0.07 -8.86 -0.20
N PHE A 15 1.28 -9.03 0.32
CA PHE A 15 2.43 -8.25 -0.12
C PHE A 15 2.70 -8.38 -1.63
N ILE A 16 2.78 -9.62 -2.15
CA ILE A 16 3.11 -9.87 -3.56
C ILE A 16 2.01 -9.36 -4.48
N ALA A 17 0.73 -9.61 -4.15
CA ALA A 17 -0.40 -9.18 -4.96
C ALA A 17 -0.43 -7.66 -5.11
N TYR A 18 -0.28 -6.93 -4.00
CA TYR A 18 -0.27 -5.46 -4.02
C TYR A 18 1.00 -4.90 -4.66
N ALA A 19 2.16 -5.55 -4.51
CA ALA A 19 3.38 -5.15 -5.20
C ALA A 19 3.27 -5.27 -6.72
N ILE A 20 2.78 -6.39 -7.23
CA ILE A 20 2.59 -6.62 -8.67
C ILE A 20 1.53 -5.65 -9.23
N ALA A 21 0.40 -5.51 -8.55
CA ALA A 21 -0.68 -4.60 -8.97
C ALA A 21 -0.19 -3.14 -9.01
N ALA A 22 0.49 -2.69 -7.95
CA ALA A 22 1.02 -1.33 -7.87
C ALA A 22 2.08 -1.06 -8.93
N PHE A 23 2.99 -2.01 -9.18
CA PHE A 23 4.00 -1.90 -10.23
C PHE A 23 3.35 -1.78 -11.62
N GLY A 24 2.48 -2.73 -11.98
CA GLY A 24 1.84 -2.78 -13.28
C GLY A 24 0.98 -1.55 -13.56
N LEU A 25 0.13 -1.15 -12.60
CA LEU A 25 -0.71 0.03 -12.73
C LEU A 25 0.13 1.32 -12.81
N SER A 26 1.19 1.44 -12.01
CA SER A 26 2.06 2.62 -12.02
C SER A 26 2.80 2.80 -13.34
N ILE A 27 3.32 1.71 -13.93
CA ILE A 27 3.89 1.75 -15.29
C ILE A 27 2.82 2.17 -16.28
N PHE A 28 1.66 1.51 -16.27
CA PHE A 28 0.57 1.79 -17.19
C PHE A 28 0.15 3.27 -17.16
N VAL A 29 -0.12 3.85 -15.98
CA VAL A 29 -0.55 5.24 -15.88
C VAL A 29 0.52 6.24 -16.30
N CYS A 30 1.81 5.89 -16.16
CA CYS A 30 2.93 6.73 -16.62
C CYS A 30 3.05 6.78 -18.14
N LEU A 31 2.60 5.73 -18.85
CA LEU A 31 2.57 5.69 -20.31
C LEU A 31 1.43 6.54 -20.90
N ILE A 32 0.43 6.91 -20.09
CA ILE A 32 -0.69 7.74 -20.55
C ILE A 32 -0.24 9.23 -20.58
N PRO A 33 -0.50 9.98 -21.66
CA PRO A 33 -0.30 11.44 -21.67
C PRO A 33 -1.19 12.18 -20.65
N PRO A 34 -0.83 13.39 -20.19
CA PRO A 34 0.48 14.00 -20.31
C PRO A 34 1.51 13.32 -19.40
N TRP A 35 2.66 12.99 -19.98
CA TRP A 35 3.79 12.26 -19.37
C TRP A 35 4.39 13.02 -18.18
N GLN A 36 4.24 14.35 -18.21
CA GLN A 36 4.70 15.27 -17.20
C GLN A 36 4.04 15.01 -15.84
N ASN A 37 2.89 14.34 -15.77
CA ASN A 37 2.18 14.05 -14.53
C ASN A 37 2.52 12.69 -13.91
N GLY A 38 3.53 11.95 -14.41
CA GLY A 38 3.86 10.59 -13.94
C GLY A 38 3.87 10.42 -12.42
N ILE A 39 4.62 11.25 -11.69
CA ILE A 39 4.67 11.19 -10.21
C ILE A 39 3.28 11.35 -9.58
N LYS A 40 2.47 12.31 -10.05
CA LYS A 40 1.11 12.50 -9.52
C LYS A 40 0.24 11.28 -9.78
N LYS A 41 0.35 10.67 -10.96
CA LYS A 41 -0.39 9.47 -11.33
C LYS A 41 0.02 8.27 -10.47
N ILE A 42 1.31 8.09 -10.22
CA ILE A 42 1.83 7.05 -9.31
C ILE A 42 1.29 7.26 -7.90
N ILE A 43 1.30 8.50 -7.39
CA ILE A 43 0.72 8.82 -6.07
C ILE A 43 -0.78 8.48 -6.04
N THR A 44 -1.52 8.79 -7.10
CA THR A 44 -2.94 8.41 -7.21
C THR A 44 -3.13 6.90 -7.20
N VAL A 45 -2.29 6.13 -7.91
CA VAL A 45 -2.31 4.66 -7.87
C VAL A 45 -2.04 4.16 -6.46
N TRP A 46 -1.02 4.70 -5.79
CA TRP A 46 -0.67 4.32 -4.42
C TRP A 46 -1.82 4.57 -3.45
N PHE A 47 -2.43 5.77 -3.47
CA PHE A 47 -3.59 6.07 -2.61
C PHE A 47 -4.78 5.18 -2.96
N GLY A 48 -5.09 5.02 -4.24
CA GLY A 48 -6.23 4.21 -4.69
C GLY A 48 -6.12 2.76 -4.25
N LEU A 49 -4.95 2.13 -4.45
CA LEU A 49 -4.72 0.75 -4.06
C LEU A 49 -4.77 0.56 -2.54
N ASN A 50 -4.22 1.48 -1.76
CA ASN A 50 -4.28 1.37 -0.30
C ASN A 50 -5.70 1.54 0.25
N ILE A 51 -6.52 2.43 -0.33
CA ILE A 51 -7.94 2.55 0.03
C ILE A 51 -8.69 1.27 -0.34
N ILE A 52 -8.49 0.75 -1.56
CA ILE A 52 -9.13 -0.49 -2.01
C ILE A 52 -8.74 -1.65 -1.10
N GLY A 53 -7.46 -1.80 -0.77
CA GLY A 53 -7.00 -2.88 0.10
C GLY A 53 -7.52 -2.79 1.51
N LEU A 54 -7.60 -1.58 2.06
CA LEU A 54 -8.22 -1.40 3.36
C LEU A 54 -9.72 -1.73 3.35
N LEU A 55 -10.46 -1.29 2.33
CA LEU A 55 -11.88 -1.63 2.17
C LEU A 55 -12.08 -3.14 2.03
N GLU A 56 -11.17 -3.83 1.34
CA GLU A 56 -11.21 -5.27 1.21
C GLU A 56 -10.97 -5.98 2.55
N GLU A 57 -10.04 -5.51 3.38
CA GLU A 57 -9.89 -6.04 4.75
C GLU A 57 -11.16 -5.80 5.59
N TYR A 58 -11.75 -4.61 5.53
CA TYR A 58 -13.04 -4.37 6.20
C TYR A 58 -14.16 -5.25 5.68
N ARG A 59 -14.18 -5.58 4.38
CA ARG A 59 -15.16 -6.51 3.80
C ARG A 59 -14.98 -7.92 4.34
N GLN A 60 -13.74 -8.34 4.62
CA GLN A 60 -13.45 -9.66 5.19
C GLN A 60 -14.05 -9.84 6.59
N LEU A 61 -14.25 -8.78 7.39
CA LEU A 61 -14.97 -8.84 8.68
C LEU A 61 -16.39 -9.40 8.57
N TRP A 62 -16.99 -9.35 7.37
CA TRP A 62 -18.35 -9.84 7.12
C TRP A 62 -18.37 -11.28 6.62
N LEU A 63 -17.20 -11.90 6.43
CA LEU A 63 -17.08 -13.29 6.00
C LEU A 63 -16.99 -14.22 7.22
N PRO A 64 -17.77 -15.31 7.26
CA PRO A 64 -17.89 -16.15 8.45
C PRO A 64 -16.64 -16.97 8.84
N ILE A 65 -15.60 -17.01 7.99
CA ILE A 65 -14.40 -17.86 8.15
C ILE A 65 -13.10 -17.02 8.04
N ARG A 66 -13.20 -15.69 7.95
CA ARG A 66 -12.05 -14.80 7.74
C ARG A 66 -12.11 -13.66 8.76
N THR A 67 -11.02 -13.46 9.47
CA THR A 67 -10.80 -12.30 10.32
C THR A 67 -10.04 -11.25 9.53
N ALA A 68 -10.37 -9.97 9.71
CA ALA A 68 -9.54 -8.91 9.15
C ALA A 68 -8.34 -8.69 10.08
N GLU A 69 -7.13 -8.87 9.56
CA GLU A 69 -5.91 -8.66 10.33
C GLU A 69 -5.26 -7.34 9.94
N TRP A 70 -4.91 -6.52 10.92
CA TRP A 70 -4.14 -5.28 10.67
C TRP A 70 -2.82 -5.56 9.95
N MET A 71 -2.25 -6.76 10.16
CA MET A 71 -1.03 -7.20 9.52
C MET A 71 -1.21 -7.47 8.02
N ASP A 72 -2.41 -7.83 7.56
CA ASP A 72 -2.73 -8.01 6.14
C ASP A 72 -2.84 -6.64 5.46
N ALA A 73 -3.52 -5.70 6.11
CA ALA A 73 -3.53 -4.29 5.69
C ALA A 73 -2.10 -3.70 5.62
N ALA A 74 -1.25 -4.03 6.60
CA ALA A 74 0.16 -3.64 6.59
C ALA A 74 0.93 -4.29 5.43
N ALA A 75 0.72 -5.58 5.17
CA ALA A 75 1.31 -6.27 4.04
C ALA A 75 0.87 -5.63 2.70
N ASN A 76 -0.38 -5.23 2.57
CA ASN A 76 -0.91 -4.51 1.39
C ASN A 76 -0.19 -3.17 1.18
N ILE A 77 -0.01 -2.36 2.23
CA ILE A 77 0.69 -1.06 2.14
C ILE A 77 2.16 -1.24 1.79
N VAL A 78 2.84 -2.17 2.45
CA VAL A 78 4.26 -2.44 2.22
C VAL A 78 4.46 -2.99 0.81
N GLY A 79 3.57 -3.87 0.35
CA GLY A 79 3.52 -4.38 -1.03
C GLY A 79 3.33 -3.26 -2.04
N THR A 80 2.29 -2.44 -1.86
CA THR A 80 1.99 -1.29 -2.73
C THR A 80 3.18 -0.32 -2.82
N THR A 81 3.81 -0.03 -1.68
CA THR A 81 4.96 0.87 -1.59
C THR A 81 6.18 0.30 -2.30
N ALA A 82 6.46 -1.00 -2.12
CA ALA A 82 7.51 -1.71 -2.85
C ALA A 82 7.25 -1.68 -4.36
N GLY A 83 6.01 -1.96 -4.79
CA GLY A 83 5.61 -2.00 -6.20
C GLY A 83 5.74 -0.65 -6.92
N ILE A 84 5.40 0.47 -6.27
CA ILE A 84 5.54 1.80 -6.89
C ILE A 84 6.98 2.32 -6.91
N SER A 85 7.90 1.74 -6.13
CA SER A 85 9.25 2.29 -5.93
C SER A 85 10.05 2.40 -7.23
N VAL A 86 9.99 1.37 -8.08
CA VAL A 86 10.67 1.34 -9.38
C VAL A 86 10.08 2.36 -10.37
N PRO A 87 8.76 2.37 -10.65
CA PRO A 87 8.14 3.40 -11.51
C PRO A 87 8.39 4.83 -11.02
N LEU A 88 8.39 5.04 -9.71
CA LEU A 88 8.64 6.34 -9.09
C LEU A 88 10.09 6.79 -9.32
N LEU A 89 11.06 5.88 -9.10
CA LEU A 89 12.46 6.14 -9.35
C LEU A 89 12.71 6.50 -10.83
N LEU A 90 12.10 5.75 -11.76
CA LEU A 90 12.19 6.04 -13.19
C LEU A 90 11.62 7.43 -13.52
N CYS A 91 10.47 7.81 -12.94
CA CYS A 91 9.90 9.15 -13.13
C CYS A 91 10.80 10.27 -12.58
N VAL A 92 11.45 10.04 -11.43
CA VAL A 92 12.37 11.00 -10.81
C VAL A 92 13.61 11.18 -11.69
N ILE A 93 14.22 10.08 -12.12
CA ILE A 93 15.39 10.08 -13.02
C ILE A 93 15.05 10.80 -14.34
N TRP A 94 13.92 10.44 -14.97
CA TRP A 94 13.48 11.07 -16.22
C TRP A 94 13.30 12.59 -16.08
N ARG A 95 12.73 13.05 -14.96
CA ARG A 95 12.57 14.49 -14.71
C ARG A 95 13.88 15.20 -14.43
N ALA A 96 14.82 14.54 -13.73
CA ALA A 96 16.16 15.09 -13.50
C ALA A 96 16.89 15.34 -14.82
N PHE A 97 16.72 14.48 -15.82
CA PHE A 97 17.26 14.70 -17.16
C PHE A 97 16.56 15.80 -17.98
N GLN A 98 15.37 16.26 -17.56
CA GLN A 98 14.63 17.32 -18.25
C GLN A 98 14.71 18.69 -17.55
N ASP A 99 15.55 18.85 -16.53
CA ASP A 99 15.65 20.06 -15.69
C ASP A 99 14.30 20.56 -15.13
N LYS A 100 13.33 19.65 -14.98
CA LYS A 100 12.01 19.99 -14.44
C LYS A 100 11.97 19.77 -12.93
N PRO A 101 11.35 20.69 -12.16
CA PRO A 101 11.21 20.50 -10.73
C PRO A 101 10.44 19.20 -10.42
N ILE A 102 11.05 18.35 -9.60
CA ILE A 102 10.58 16.99 -9.28
C ILE A 102 9.21 17.04 -8.59
N CYS A 103 9.04 17.92 -7.60
CA CYS A 103 7.77 18.18 -6.96
C CYS A 103 7.82 19.52 -6.22
N SER A 104 6.70 20.24 -6.18
CA SER A 104 6.58 21.39 -5.27
C SER A 104 6.59 20.88 -3.83
N LYS A 105 7.41 21.48 -2.95
CA LYS A 105 7.48 21.14 -1.52
C LYS A 105 6.09 21.07 -0.87
N LYS A 106 5.16 21.94 -1.30
CA LYS A 106 3.76 21.95 -0.83
C LYS A 106 3.02 20.65 -1.17
N SER A 107 3.18 20.13 -2.40
CA SER A 107 2.51 18.90 -2.85
C SER A 107 2.97 17.66 -2.09
N MET A 108 4.26 17.60 -1.74
CA MET A 108 4.82 16.49 -0.97
C MET A 108 4.31 16.53 0.48
N LEU A 109 4.28 17.71 1.10
CA LEU A 109 3.77 17.90 2.45
C LEU A 109 2.27 17.55 2.53
N THR A 110 1.48 17.93 1.53
CA THR A 110 0.06 17.58 1.45
C THR A 110 -0.16 16.08 1.31
N CYS A 111 0.64 15.37 0.50
CA CYS A 111 0.53 13.91 0.39
C CYS A 111 0.88 13.21 1.71
N LEU A 112 1.92 13.68 2.41
CA LEU A 112 2.29 13.14 3.71
C LEU A 112 1.21 13.40 4.77
N ALA A 113 0.62 14.61 4.79
CA ALA A 113 -0.47 14.94 5.68
C ALA A 113 -1.72 14.09 5.40
N LEU A 114 -2.07 13.86 4.13
CA LEU A 114 -3.18 12.99 3.75
C LEU A 114 -2.91 11.53 4.14
N LEU A 115 -1.68 11.05 3.98
CA LEU A 115 -1.27 9.72 4.43
C LEU A 115 -1.47 9.58 5.95
N VAL A 116 -0.96 10.51 6.75
CA VAL A 116 -1.11 10.45 8.22
C VAL A 116 -2.58 10.60 8.65
N PHE A 117 -3.34 11.49 8.02
CA PHE A 117 -4.71 11.80 8.41
C PHE A 117 -5.73 10.72 8.01
N PHE A 118 -5.56 10.10 6.85
CA PHE A 118 -6.47 9.04 6.39
C PHE A 118 -6.01 7.66 6.81
N ILE A 119 -4.73 7.33 6.62
CA ILE A 119 -4.23 5.97 6.93
C ILE A 119 -4.02 5.80 8.43
N GLY A 120 -3.64 6.85 9.17
CA GLY A 120 -3.40 6.78 10.62
C GLY A 120 -4.61 6.30 11.43
N PRO A 121 -5.80 6.92 11.32
CA PRO A 121 -7.00 6.48 12.04
C PRO A 121 -7.49 5.10 11.64
N LEU A 122 -7.31 4.73 10.37
CA LEU A 122 -7.70 3.42 9.84
C LEU A 122 -6.76 2.31 10.35
N PHE A 123 -5.46 2.59 10.43
CA PHE A 123 -4.49 1.72 11.10
C PHE A 123 -4.80 1.57 12.59
N TYR A 124 -5.10 2.69 13.26
CA TYR A 124 -5.45 2.68 14.66
C TYR A 124 -6.72 1.86 14.94
N GLY A 125 -7.75 1.98 14.10
CA GLY A 125 -8.97 1.16 14.18
C GLY A 125 -8.70 -0.33 14.01
N LEU A 126 -7.82 -0.71 13.07
CA LEU A 126 -7.41 -2.11 12.87
C LEU A 126 -6.59 -2.66 14.05
N VAL A 127 -5.75 -1.85 14.69
CA VAL A 127 -5.01 -2.26 15.90
C VAL A 127 -5.96 -2.48 17.07
N LEU A 128 -7.00 -1.66 17.21
CA LEU A 128 -8.00 -1.82 18.27
C LEU A 128 -8.92 -3.03 18.08
N TRP A 129 -9.13 -3.47 16.83
CA TRP A 129 -9.95 -4.63 16.49
C TRP A 129 -9.12 -5.90 16.27
N ASN A 130 -7.81 -5.86 16.52
CA ASN A 130 -6.99 -7.04 16.38
C ASN A 130 -7.39 -8.06 17.46
N GLU A 131 -8.10 -9.11 17.06
CA GLU A 131 -8.46 -10.19 17.98
C GLU A 131 -7.18 -10.82 18.54
N ASP A 132 -7.16 -11.07 19.85
CA ASP A 132 -6.10 -11.86 20.47
C ASP A 132 -6.03 -13.22 19.78
N ILE A 133 -4.83 -13.63 19.38
CA ILE A 133 -4.56 -15.00 18.90
C ILE A 133 -5.15 -15.93 19.97
N PRO A 134 -6.17 -16.76 19.66
CA PRO A 134 -6.61 -17.77 20.61
C PRO A 134 -5.42 -18.69 20.77
N ILE A 135 -4.73 -18.56 21.91
CA ILE A 135 -3.76 -19.54 22.37
C ILE A 135 -4.61 -20.79 22.56
N THR A 136 -4.68 -21.65 21.55
CA THR A 136 -5.15 -23.00 21.75
C THR A 136 -4.26 -23.55 22.85
N LYS A 137 -4.83 -23.67 24.05
CA LYS A 137 -4.23 -24.42 25.13
C LYS A 137 -3.95 -25.79 24.54
N VAL A 138 -2.67 -26.07 24.32
CA VAL A 138 -2.19 -27.41 24.05
C VAL A 138 -2.35 -28.13 25.39
N GLU A 139 -3.50 -28.76 25.58
CA GLU A 139 -3.69 -29.83 26.56
C GLU A 139 -3.11 -31.14 26.02
#